data_AF-A0A956G9I8-F1
#
_entry.id   AF-A0A956G9I8-F1
#
_cell.length_a   1.000
_cell.length_b   1.000
_cell.length_c   1.000
_cell.angle_alpha   90.00
_cell.angle_beta   90.00
_cell.angle_gamma   90.00
#
_symmetry.space_group_name_H-M   'P 1'
#
loop_
_entity.id
_entity.type
_entity.pdbx_description
1 polymer ?
#
loop_
_entity_poly.entity_id
_entity_poly.type
_entity_poly.pdbx_seq_one_letter_code
_entity_poly.pdbx_strand_id
1 'polypeptide(L)'
;MSRAAWAALIIGAVFVIGIVVLLLMPGHLRPELISRAERQSDRFGKLLASYKQDEKRLGKLIKAYPKYMNAQPEVKQVLFQMRMRKSSLDRGEKILKEVDAIIKKDRQENNHDLRVAFNKLGNLHLIESSRAKKVAAMIKDVVRVRGYRSEAAAIHKRALADAKRVATDMPPDALVDKLRALRRTNPTASGYIARRIASVPRQRQQALAIFKQHQVAFGATPKKYVRAGRQAEALHSLVVKMDSQIKSAEQSLADLDHDVDKILVDMQRAATKCAAGVCSNTHHRYKIVRDGKVTTSGWLPVKLAYYRTHEKDLGLVLSSKPRGIVDEQANHYAHPPGYNYVGRQGYGYWKHPGDPSTPPPTAGGAAPGAAAPPPG
;
A
#
# COMPACT_ATOMS: atom_id res chain seq x y z
N MET A 1 -74.77 44.46 -3.69
CA MET A 1 -73.57 43.62 -3.89
C MET A 1 -73.89 42.19 -3.49
N SER A 2 -73.65 41.22 -4.37
CA SER A 2 -73.97 39.81 -4.10
C SER A 2 -73.03 39.24 -3.02
N ARG A 3 -73.48 38.20 -2.31
CA ARG A 3 -72.66 37.46 -1.32
C ARG A 3 -71.34 36.95 -1.93
N ALA A 4 -71.29 36.75 -3.25
CA ALA A 4 -70.07 36.42 -3.99
C ALA A 4 -69.06 37.58 -4.06
N ALA A 5 -69.51 38.84 -4.10
CA ALA A 5 -68.64 40.02 -4.13
C ALA A 5 -67.96 40.29 -2.77
N TRP A 6 -68.62 39.92 -1.67
CA TRP A 6 -68.04 40.00 -0.32
C TRP A 6 -67.02 38.87 -0.05
N ALA A 7 -67.24 37.67 -0.57
CA ALA A 7 -66.30 36.56 -0.46
C ALA A 7 -64.97 36.84 -1.22
N ALA A 8 -65.04 37.46 -2.40
CA ALA A 8 -63.85 37.83 -3.17
C ALA A 8 -62.99 38.91 -2.49
N LEU A 9 -63.61 39.86 -1.78
CA LEU A 9 -62.91 40.94 -1.06
C LEU A 9 -62.23 40.46 0.23
N ILE A 10 -62.86 39.50 0.95
CA ILE A 10 -62.27 38.90 2.16
C ILE A 10 -61.11 37.96 1.80
N ILE A 11 -61.23 37.19 0.71
CA ILE A 11 -60.14 36.31 0.24
C ILE A 11 -58.95 37.15 -0.23
N GLY A 12 -59.17 38.28 -0.92
CA GLY A 12 -58.11 39.21 -1.31
C GLY A 12 -57.39 39.86 -0.12
N ALA A 13 -58.13 40.28 0.92
CA ALA A 13 -57.55 40.90 2.11
C ALA A 13 -56.78 39.90 2.99
N VAL A 14 -57.25 38.65 3.12
CA VAL A 14 -56.54 37.57 3.83
C VAL A 14 -55.30 37.11 3.07
N PHE A 15 -55.30 37.17 1.72
CA PHE A 15 -54.11 36.85 0.92
C PHE A 15 -53.04 37.95 1.01
N VAL A 16 -53.43 39.24 1.02
CA VAL A 16 -52.48 40.36 1.16
C VAL A 16 -51.95 40.47 2.60
N ILE A 17 -52.79 40.29 3.62
CA ILE A 17 -52.32 40.25 5.02
C ILE A 17 -51.52 38.97 5.29
N GLY A 18 -51.89 37.83 4.69
CA GLY A 18 -51.13 36.59 4.74
C GLY A 18 -49.75 36.71 4.09
N ILE A 19 -49.64 37.37 2.93
CA ILE A 19 -48.36 37.64 2.26
C ILE A 19 -47.53 38.68 3.03
N VAL A 20 -48.16 39.72 3.58
CA VAL A 20 -47.46 40.73 4.41
C VAL A 20 -46.99 40.11 5.73
N VAL A 21 -47.76 39.21 6.36
CA VAL A 21 -47.33 38.44 7.53
C VAL A 21 -46.26 37.41 7.16
N LEU A 22 -46.32 36.76 5.99
CA LEU A 22 -45.26 35.86 5.51
C LEU A 22 -43.96 36.60 5.14
N LEU A 23 -44.08 37.86 4.71
CA LEU A 23 -42.95 38.78 4.46
C LEU A 23 -42.43 39.45 5.74
N LEU A 24 -43.23 39.48 6.82
CA LEU A 24 -42.86 40.02 8.14
C LEU A 24 -42.54 38.93 9.17
N MET A 25 -42.74 37.65 8.85
CA MET A 25 -42.27 36.56 9.70
C MET A 25 -40.74 36.59 9.68
N PRO A 26 -40.08 36.68 10.86
CA PRO A 26 -38.62 36.72 10.94
C PRO A 26 -38.12 35.47 10.24
N GLY A 27 -37.50 35.66 9.07
CA GLY A 27 -37.21 34.55 8.21
C GLY A 27 -36.27 33.57 8.92
N HIS A 28 -36.68 32.31 9.01
CA HIS A 28 -35.90 31.25 9.62
C HIS A 28 -34.62 30.96 8.84
N LEU A 29 -33.61 30.42 9.51
CA LEU A 29 -32.41 29.90 8.86
C LEU A 29 -32.76 28.79 7.86
N ARG A 30 -32.04 28.73 6.74
CA ARG A 30 -32.25 27.67 5.74
C ARG A 30 -31.91 26.29 6.35
N PRO A 31 -32.79 25.26 6.26
CA PRO A 31 -32.53 23.93 6.83
C PRO A 31 -31.23 23.27 6.37
N GLU A 32 -30.81 23.55 5.14
CA GLU A 32 -29.54 23.10 4.58
C GLU A 32 -28.32 23.66 5.32
N LEU A 33 -28.39 24.92 5.78
CA LEU A 33 -27.32 25.56 6.53
C LEU A 33 -27.21 24.96 7.93
N ILE A 34 -28.34 24.67 8.59
CA ILE A 34 -28.39 23.97 9.88
C ILE A 34 -27.78 22.58 9.74
N SER A 35 -28.21 21.80 8.75
CA SER A 35 -27.67 20.45 8.49
C SER A 35 -26.16 20.48 8.18
N ARG A 36 -25.69 21.52 7.49
CA ARG A 36 -24.25 21.71 7.23
C ARG A 36 -23.50 22.09 8.51
N ALA A 37 -24.11 22.89 9.39
CA ALA A 37 -23.57 23.26 10.70
C ALA A 37 -23.31 22.02 11.56
N GLU A 38 -24.32 21.18 11.69
CA GLU A 38 -24.27 19.95 12.49
C GLU A 38 -23.17 19.02 11.99
N ARG A 39 -23.06 18.82 10.67
CA ARG A 39 -21.98 18.01 10.08
C ARG A 39 -20.59 18.57 10.35
N GLN A 40 -20.40 19.88 10.29
CA GLN A 40 -19.11 20.50 10.58
C GLN A 40 -18.79 20.45 12.07
N SER A 41 -19.79 20.65 12.92
CA SER A 41 -19.69 20.51 14.38
C SER A 41 -19.30 19.08 14.78
N ASP A 42 -19.97 18.06 14.25
CA ASP A 42 -19.63 16.65 14.48
C ASP A 42 -18.19 16.31 14.02
N ARG A 43 -17.81 16.74 12.81
CA ARG A 43 -16.44 16.56 12.30
C ARG A 43 -15.39 17.20 13.19
N PHE A 44 -15.67 18.38 13.74
CA PHE A 44 -14.77 19.07 14.64
C PHE A 44 -14.73 18.41 16.03
N GLY A 45 -15.88 17.99 16.56
CA GLY A 45 -16.00 17.23 17.81
C GLY A 45 -15.18 15.94 17.78
N LYS A 46 -15.16 15.23 16.65
CA LYS A 46 -14.28 14.06 16.43
C LYS A 46 -12.78 14.40 16.52
N LEU A 47 -12.36 15.55 15.99
CA LEU A 47 -10.96 16.01 16.10
C LEU A 47 -10.58 16.34 17.55
N LEU A 48 -11.47 16.98 18.30
CA LEU A 48 -11.28 17.28 19.72
C LEU A 48 -11.17 15.99 20.56
N ALA A 49 -12.06 15.03 20.32
CA ALA A 49 -12.02 13.72 20.98
C ALA A 49 -10.70 12.98 20.68
N SER A 50 -10.29 12.96 19.42
CA SER A 50 -8.99 12.39 19.01
C SER A 50 -7.81 13.07 19.69
N TYR A 51 -7.82 14.40 19.82
CA TYR A 51 -6.78 15.13 20.53
C TYR A 51 -6.70 14.73 22.01
N LYS A 52 -7.84 14.66 22.72
CA LYS A 52 -7.88 14.24 24.14
C LYS A 52 -7.35 12.80 24.31
N GLN A 53 -7.66 11.91 23.37
CA GLN A 53 -7.13 10.56 23.36
C GLN A 53 -5.61 10.53 23.16
N ASP A 54 -5.10 11.31 22.20
CA ASP A 54 -3.67 11.47 21.93
C ASP A 54 -2.92 12.03 23.15
N GLU A 55 -3.47 13.07 23.79
CA GLU A 55 -2.92 13.70 24.99
C GLU A 55 -2.84 12.70 26.15
N LYS A 56 -3.94 12.00 26.44
CA LYS A 56 -3.98 10.97 27.48
C LYS A 56 -2.98 9.86 27.21
N ARG A 57 -2.87 9.40 25.96
CA ARG A 57 -1.92 8.35 25.56
C ARG A 57 -0.48 8.82 25.75
N LEU A 58 -0.15 10.02 25.27
CA LEU A 58 1.19 10.59 25.42
C LEU A 58 1.56 10.81 26.89
N GLY A 59 0.64 11.33 27.70
CA GLY A 59 0.82 11.50 29.14
C GLY A 59 1.14 10.18 29.85
N LYS A 60 0.43 9.09 29.52
CA LYS A 60 0.73 7.75 30.05
C LYS A 60 2.13 7.27 29.66
N LEU A 61 2.56 7.51 28.42
CA LEU A 61 3.90 7.11 27.94
C LEU A 61 5.02 7.86 28.66
N ILE A 62 4.86 9.18 28.85
CA ILE A 62 5.86 10.02 29.54
C ILE A 62 5.92 9.65 31.02
N LYS A 63 4.76 9.47 31.69
CA LYS A 63 4.68 9.13 33.12
C LYS A 63 5.39 7.84 33.48
N ALA A 64 5.44 6.86 32.57
CA ALA A 64 6.13 5.59 32.83
C ALA A 64 7.65 5.75 33.02
N TYR A 65 8.29 6.70 32.33
CA TYR A 65 9.74 6.91 32.40
C TYR A 65 10.10 8.40 32.24
N PRO A 66 9.74 9.29 33.19
CA PRO A 66 9.75 10.73 32.98
C PRO A 66 11.13 11.30 32.62
N LYS A 67 12.18 10.93 33.39
CA LYS A 67 13.56 11.39 33.13
C LYS A 67 14.08 10.96 31.75
N TYR A 68 13.76 9.73 31.34
CA TYR A 68 14.18 9.19 30.06
C TYR A 68 13.42 9.82 28.90
N MET A 69 12.09 9.89 28.98
CA MET A 69 11.22 10.36 27.90
C MET A 69 11.36 11.86 27.67
N ASN A 70 11.44 12.67 28.73
CA ASN A 70 11.58 14.13 28.60
C ASN A 70 12.91 14.57 27.95
N ALA A 71 13.93 13.71 28.00
CA ALA A 71 15.21 13.96 27.34
C ALA A 71 15.16 13.73 25.82
N GLN A 72 14.15 13.00 25.31
CA GLN A 72 14.12 12.58 23.90
C GLN A 72 13.60 13.69 22.98
N PRO A 73 14.25 13.94 21.82
CA PRO A 73 13.81 14.97 20.88
C PRO A 73 12.43 14.68 20.29
N GLU A 74 12.06 13.41 20.09
CA GLU A 74 10.75 13.00 19.56
C GLU A 74 9.61 13.42 20.49
N VAL A 75 9.83 13.28 21.81
CA VAL A 75 8.87 13.69 22.84
C VAL A 75 8.69 15.21 22.83
N LYS A 76 9.79 15.96 22.75
CA LYS A 76 9.74 17.44 22.66
C LYS A 76 8.99 17.89 21.40
N GLN A 77 9.27 17.28 20.27
CA GLN A 77 8.65 17.63 18.99
C GLN A 77 7.14 17.33 19.01
N VAL A 78 6.70 16.17 19.54
CA VAL A 78 5.27 15.85 19.60
C VAL A 78 4.53 16.73 20.60
N LEU A 79 5.14 17.07 21.75
CA LEU A 79 4.55 17.99 22.72
C LEU A 79 4.36 19.39 22.12
N PHE A 80 5.32 19.87 21.34
CA PHE A 80 5.19 21.13 20.61
C PHE A 80 4.02 21.08 19.62
N GLN A 81 3.92 20.02 18.79
CA GLN A 81 2.80 19.86 17.85
C GLN A 81 1.45 19.74 18.58
N MET A 82 1.41 19.04 19.72
CA MET A 82 0.21 18.93 20.55
C MET A 82 -0.22 20.28 21.12
N ARG A 83 0.71 21.13 21.55
CA ARG A 83 0.41 22.50 22.00
C ARG A 83 -0.18 23.35 20.87
N MET A 84 0.40 23.26 19.67
CA MET A 84 -0.12 23.96 18.49
C MET A 84 -1.53 23.49 18.11
N ARG A 85 -1.77 22.17 18.15
CA ARG A 85 -3.11 21.61 17.94
C ARG A 85 -4.10 22.10 19.00
N LYS A 86 -3.72 22.10 20.28
CA LYS A 86 -4.58 22.60 21.37
C LYS A 86 -5.07 24.02 21.11
N SER A 87 -4.15 24.95 20.83
CA SER A 87 -4.49 26.34 20.53
C SER A 87 -5.43 26.48 19.32
N SER A 88 -5.23 25.63 18.31
CA SER A 88 -6.09 25.58 17.13
C SER A 88 -7.49 25.04 17.45
N LEU A 89 -7.57 24.00 18.27
CA LEU A 89 -8.82 23.39 18.71
C LEU A 89 -9.61 24.33 19.62
N ASP A 90 -8.94 25.05 20.53
CA ASP A 90 -9.56 26.06 21.39
C ASP A 90 -10.19 27.19 20.56
N ARG A 91 -9.57 27.59 19.44
CA ARG A 91 -10.18 28.56 18.50
C ARG A 91 -11.42 27.98 17.83
N GLY A 92 -11.39 26.72 17.42
CA GLY A 92 -12.56 26.09 16.80
C GLY A 92 -13.71 25.87 17.78
N GLU A 93 -13.44 25.56 19.06
CA GLU A 93 -14.47 25.53 20.10
C GLU A 93 -15.13 26.90 20.29
N LYS A 94 -14.38 28.01 20.22
CA LYS A 94 -14.95 29.36 20.25
C LYS A 94 -15.86 29.62 19.06
N ILE A 95 -15.42 29.26 17.85
CA ILE A 95 -16.23 29.38 16.62
C ILE A 95 -17.51 28.53 16.71
N LEU A 96 -17.44 27.32 17.30
CA LEU A 96 -18.62 26.49 17.52
C LEU A 96 -19.63 27.16 18.46
N LYS A 97 -19.17 27.79 19.54
CA LYS A 97 -20.05 28.55 20.43
C LYS A 97 -20.69 29.75 19.73
N GLU A 98 -19.96 30.43 18.83
CA GLU A 98 -20.50 31.50 17.98
C GLU A 98 -21.59 30.97 17.03
N VAL A 99 -21.34 29.83 16.37
CA VAL A 99 -22.31 29.15 15.51
C VAL A 99 -23.57 28.77 16.29
N ASP A 100 -23.43 28.15 17.47
CA ASP A 100 -24.56 27.76 18.31
C ASP A 100 -25.38 28.98 18.75
N ALA A 101 -24.71 30.09 19.07
CA ALA A 101 -25.38 31.35 19.44
C ALA A 101 -26.14 31.97 18.25
N ILE A 102 -25.58 31.90 17.04
CA ILE A 102 -26.25 32.37 15.81
C ILE A 102 -27.48 31.51 15.50
N ILE A 103 -27.35 30.18 15.58
CA ILE A 103 -28.45 29.24 15.32
C ILE A 103 -29.59 29.47 16.31
N LYS A 104 -29.30 29.67 17.60
CA LYS A 104 -30.32 29.95 18.62
C LYS A 104 -31.10 31.24 18.39
N LYS A 105 -30.50 32.25 17.75
CA LYS A 105 -31.20 33.50 17.42
C LYS A 105 -32.17 33.31 16.26
N ASP A 106 -31.93 32.33 15.39
CA ASP A 106 -32.77 31.94 14.25
C ASP A 106 -33.28 33.11 13.39
N ARG A 107 -32.41 34.07 13.08
CA ARG A 107 -32.72 35.20 12.21
C ARG A 107 -32.01 35.08 10.86
N GLN A 108 -32.75 35.31 9.78
CA GLN A 108 -32.23 35.31 8.40
C GLN A 108 -31.05 36.27 8.18
N GLU A 109 -31.02 37.41 8.88
CA GLU A 109 -29.93 38.38 8.82
C GLU A 109 -28.56 37.77 9.20
N ASN A 110 -28.55 36.72 10.03
CA ASN A 110 -27.33 36.05 10.47
C ASN A 110 -26.80 35.01 9.47
N ASN A 111 -27.44 34.83 8.30
CA ASN A 111 -26.99 33.86 7.28
C ASN A 111 -25.55 34.12 6.81
N HIS A 112 -25.15 35.40 6.72
CA HIS A 112 -23.79 35.78 6.34
C HIS A 112 -22.78 35.34 7.40
N ASP A 113 -23.01 35.71 8.66
CA ASP A 113 -22.13 35.37 9.79
C ASP A 113 -21.98 33.86 9.96
N LEU A 114 -23.09 33.12 9.80
CA LEU A 114 -23.09 31.67 9.85
C LEU A 114 -22.22 31.05 8.75
N ARG A 115 -22.29 31.58 7.51
CA ARG A 115 -21.42 31.14 6.40
C ARG A 115 -19.95 31.46 6.67
N VAL A 116 -19.65 32.66 7.19
CA VAL A 116 -18.28 33.07 7.54
C VAL A 116 -17.71 32.14 8.62
N ALA A 117 -18.47 31.87 9.68
CA ALA A 117 -18.09 30.95 10.75
C ALA A 117 -17.84 29.52 10.22
N PHE A 118 -18.67 29.02 9.31
CA PHE A 118 -18.45 27.71 8.69
C PHE A 118 -17.22 27.64 7.81
N ASN A 119 -16.92 28.68 7.04
CA ASN A 119 -15.72 28.71 6.22
C ASN A 119 -14.47 28.70 7.12
N LYS A 120 -14.48 29.45 8.23
CA LYS A 120 -13.41 29.40 9.24
C LYS A 120 -13.27 28.00 9.84
N LEU A 121 -14.38 27.37 10.25
CA LEU A 121 -14.38 26.03 10.84
C LEU A 121 -13.94 24.93 9.85
N GLY A 122 -14.39 25.01 8.60
CA GLY A 122 -14.01 24.08 7.53
C GLY A 122 -12.52 24.15 7.20
N ASN A 123 -11.95 25.36 7.08
CA ASN A 123 -10.51 25.56 6.90
C ASN A 123 -9.71 25.01 8.08
N LEU A 124 -10.19 25.27 9.30
CA LEU A 124 -9.57 24.75 10.53
C LEU A 124 -9.60 23.22 10.56
N HIS A 125 -10.72 22.60 10.18
CA HIS A 125 -10.85 21.14 10.10
C HIS A 125 -9.84 20.53 9.12
N LEU A 126 -9.65 21.12 7.93
CA LEU A 126 -8.67 20.63 6.95
C LEU A 126 -7.25 20.68 7.52
N ILE A 127 -6.86 21.79 8.14
CA ILE A 127 -5.54 21.95 8.77
C ILE A 127 -5.35 20.94 9.91
N GLU A 128 -6.34 20.81 10.79
CA GLU A 128 -6.25 19.94 11.96
C GLU A 128 -6.34 18.46 11.61
N SER A 129 -7.03 18.07 10.55
CA SER A 129 -7.07 16.68 10.07
C SER A 129 -5.68 16.20 9.60
N SER A 130 -4.94 17.08 8.90
CA SER A 130 -3.56 16.79 8.47
C SER A 130 -2.61 16.73 9.67
N ARG A 131 -2.72 17.70 10.60
CA ARG A 131 -1.92 17.70 11.84
C ARG A 131 -2.21 16.50 12.73
N ALA A 132 -3.46 16.05 12.80
CA ALA A 132 -3.85 14.86 13.55
C ALA A 132 -3.11 13.61 13.03
N LYS A 133 -3.08 13.39 11.71
CA LYS A 133 -2.33 12.29 11.09
C LYS A 133 -0.82 12.38 11.42
N LYS A 134 -0.25 13.59 11.34
CA LYS A 134 1.16 13.83 11.67
C LYS A 134 1.47 13.53 13.13
N VAL A 135 0.66 14.03 14.07
CA VAL A 135 0.82 13.77 15.50
C VAL A 135 0.65 12.29 15.83
N ALA A 136 -0.33 11.61 15.23
CA ALA A 136 -0.51 10.17 15.41
C ALA A 136 0.75 9.37 14.98
N ALA A 137 1.41 9.77 13.88
CA ALA A 137 2.67 9.18 13.47
C ALA A 137 3.80 9.45 14.49
N MET A 138 3.91 10.68 14.98
CA MET A 138 4.90 11.05 16.00
C MET A 138 4.68 10.32 17.33
N ILE A 139 3.42 10.09 17.74
CA ILE A 139 3.12 9.28 18.93
C ILE A 139 3.59 7.83 18.73
N LYS A 140 3.48 7.25 17.53
CA LYS A 140 4.05 5.93 17.24
C LYS A 140 5.57 5.93 17.42
N ASP A 141 6.26 7.00 17.03
CA ASP A 141 7.71 7.13 17.25
C ASP A 141 8.06 7.24 18.73
N VAL A 142 7.25 7.96 19.52
CA VAL A 142 7.42 8.00 20.99
C VAL A 142 7.19 6.64 21.64
N VAL A 143 6.19 5.87 21.17
CA VAL A 143 5.97 4.48 21.62
C VAL A 143 7.18 3.62 21.31
N ARG A 144 7.76 3.75 20.10
CA ARG A 144 8.97 3.04 19.67
C ARG A 144 10.17 3.39 20.55
N VAL A 145 10.37 4.67 20.82
CA VAL A 145 11.45 5.18 21.70
C VAL A 145 11.31 4.60 23.12
N ARG A 146 10.09 4.56 23.68
CA ARG A 146 9.86 3.87 24.95
C ARG A 146 10.24 2.38 24.88
N GLY A 147 9.83 1.71 23.80
CA GLY A 147 10.14 0.30 23.52
C GLY A 147 11.63 -0.01 23.61
N TYR A 148 12.50 0.87 23.10
CA TYR A 148 13.95 0.71 23.18
C TYR A 148 14.51 0.56 24.59
N ARG A 149 13.83 1.16 25.59
CA ARG A 149 14.20 0.99 27.00
C ARG A 149 13.53 -0.23 27.61
N SER A 150 12.22 -0.39 27.43
CA SER A 150 11.47 -1.48 28.08
C SER A 150 11.80 -2.87 27.52
N GLU A 151 12.23 -2.94 26.26
CA GLU A 151 12.52 -4.19 25.54
C GLU A 151 14.02 -4.31 25.19
N ALA A 152 14.87 -3.55 25.88
CA ALA A 152 16.29 -3.42 25.54
C ALA A 152 17.02 -4.77 25.40
N ALA A 153 16.74 -5.71 26.32
CA ALA A 153 17.34 -7.06 26.30
C ALA A 153 16.89 -7.88 25.09
N ALA A 154 15.60 -7.84 24.74
CA ALA A 154 15.05 -8.54 23.58
C ALA A 154 15.60 -7.97 22.27
N ILE A 155 15.70 -6.64 22.18
CA ILE A 155 16.28 -5.94 21.04
C ILE A 155 17.76 -6.31 20.88
N HIS A 156 18.53 -6.33 21.97
CA HIS A 156 19.93 -6.74 21.93
C HIS A 156 20.11 -8.21 21.51
N LYS A 157 19.30 -9.12 22.05
CA LYS A 157 19.28 -10.54 21.65
C LYS A 157 18.99 -10.70 20.15
N ARG A 158 18.04 -9.93 19.61
CA ARG A 158 17.75 -9.92 18.17
C ARG A 158 18.94 -9.39 17.36
N ALA A 159 19.55 -8.28 17.79
CA ALA A 159 20.71 -7.72 17.11
C ALA A 159 21.90 -8.71 17.08
N LEU A 160 22.11 -9.47 18.16
CA LEU A 160 23.11 -10.55 18.19
C LEU A 160 22.80 -11.66 17.18
N ALA A 161 21.53 -12.07 17.07
CA ALA A 161 21.12 -13.08 16.10
C ALA A 161 21.28 -12.58 14.65
N ASP A 162 20.87 -11.35 14.36
CA ASP A 162 21.03 -10.71 13.05
C ASP A 162 22.52 -10.58 12.69
N ALA A 163 23.37 -10.16 13.64
CA ALA A 163 24.81 -10.05 13.42
C ALA A 163 25.47 -11.41 13.19
N LYS A 164 25.09 -12.44 13.96
CA LYS A 164 25.58 -13.82 13.74
C LYS A 164 25.25 -14.29 12.34
N ARG A 165 23.99 -14.12 11.92
CA ARG A 165 23.52 -14.48 10.58
C ARG A 165 24.30 -13.78 9.47
N VAL A 166 24.57 -12.48 9.63
CA VAL A 166 25.41 -11.71 8.69
C VAL A 166 26.86 -12.21 8.67
N ALA A 167 27.39 -12.62 9.82
CA ALA A 167 28.76 -13.10 9.93
C ALA A 167 28.94 -14.48 9.31
N THR A 168 28.00 -15.40 9.49
CA THR A 168 28.13 -16.82 9.11
C THR A 168 27.42 -17.18 7.80
N ASP A 169 26.31 -16.53 7.46
CA ASP A 169 25.37 -17.08 6.47
C ASP A 169 25.27 -16.23 5.18
N MET A 170 26.00 -15.10 5.05
CA MET A 170 25.80 -14.13 3.96
C MET A 170 27.08 -13.67 3.22
N PRO A 171 27.10 -13.68 1.88
CA PRO A 171 26.28 -14.55 1.04
C PRO A 171 26.63 -16.02 1.32
N PRO A 172 25.71 -16.97 1.18
CA PRO A 172 26.06 -18.38 1.34
C PRO A 172 27.06 -18.77 0.25
N ASP A 173 28.21 -19.34 0.61
CA ASP A 173 29.26 -19.74 -0.33
C ASP A 173 28.71 -20.63 -1.46
N ALA A 174 27.75 -21.49 -1.12
CA ALA A 174 27.01 -22.31 -2.07
C ALA A 174 26.31 -21.51 -3.19
N LEU A 175 25.80 -20.31 -2.91
CA LEU A 175 25.19 -19.45 -3.93
C LEU A 175 26.25 -18.87 -4.87
N VAL A 176 27.40 -18.46 -4.32
CA VAL A 176 28.53 -17.95 -5.10
C VAL A 176 29.09 -19.05 -6.01
N ASP A 177 29.21 -20.26 -5.50
CA ASP A 177 29.68 -21.42 -6.26
C ASP A 177 28.70 -21.81 -7.36
N LYS A 178 27.39 -21.84 -7.08
CA LYS A 178 26.35 -22.03 -8.09
C LYS A 178 26.41 -20.98 -9.20
N LEU A 179 26.63 -19.71 -8.85
CA LEU A 179 26.78 -18.64 -9.86
C LEU A 179 28.05 -18.79 -10.68
N ARG A 180 29.15 -19.24 -10.08
CA ARG A 180 30.41 -19.53 -10.79
C ARG A 180 30.24 -20.70 -11.77
N ALA A 181 29.55 -21.76 -11.36
CA ALA A 181 29.21 -22.89 -12.23
C ALA A 181 28.28 -22.43 -13.37
N LEU A 182 27.21 -21.70 -13.05
CA LEU A 182 26.27 -21.17 -14.03
C LEU A 182 26.95 -20.22 -15.03
N ARG A 183 27.96 -19.45 -14.62
CA ARG A 183 28.71 -18.56 -15.52
C ARG A 183 29.34 -19.33 -16.69
N ARG A 184 29.68 -20.61 -16.52
CA ARG A 184 30.28 -21.45 -17.55
C ARG A 184 29.25 -21.96 -18.55
N THR A 185 28.04 -22.30 -18.09
CA THR A 185 26.99 -22.90 -18.92
C THR A 185 26.01 -21.86 -19.47
N ASN A 186 25.79 -20.76 -18.76
CA ASN A 186 24.85 -19.69 -19.09
C ASN A 186 25.33 -18.33 -18.55
N PRO A 187 26.30 -17.69 -19.22
CA PRO A 187 26.93 -16.45 -18.75
C PRO A 187 25.93 -15.28 -18.64
N THR A 188 24.92 -15.24 -19.52
CA THR A 188 23.90 -14.19 -19.50
C THR A 188 23.06 -14.26 -18.24
N ALA A 189 22.44 -15.41 -17.95
CA ALA A 189 21.62 -15.59 -16.74
C ALA A 189 22.45 -15.37 -15.47
N SER A 190 23.68 -15.90 -15.42
CA SER A 190 24.62 -15.68 -14.31
C SER A 190 24.85 -14.18 -14.05
N GLY A 191 25.05 -13.38 -15.11
CA GLY A 191 25.20 -11.93 -15.00
C GLY A 191 23.99 -11.21 -14.40
N TYR A 192 22.76 -11.61 -14.76
CA TYR A 192 21.54 -11.05 -14.16
C TYR A 192 21.41 -11.39 -12.68
N ILE A 193 21.60 -12.66 -12.32
CA ILE A 193 21.46 -13.11 -10.93
C ILE A 193 22.57 -12.50 -10.06
N ALA A 194 23.81 -12.44 -10.57
CA ALA A 194 24.94 -11.81 -9.87
C ALA A 194 24.65 -10.32 -9.55
N ARG A 195 24.01 -9.57 -10.45
CA ARG A 195 23.63 -8.17 -10.19
C ARG A 195 22.68 -8.03 -9.00
N ARG A 196 21.74 -8.97 -8.80
CA ARG A 196 20.79 -8.91 -7.69
C ARG A 196 21.47 -9.00 -6.32
N ILE A 197 22.56 -9.76 -6.24
CA ILE A 197 23.34 -9.93 -4.99
C ILE A 197 24.62 -9.10 -4.95
N ALA A 198 24.95 -8.33 -5.98
CA ALA A 198 26.19 -7.56 -6.07
C ALA A 198 26.39 -6.57 -4.91
N SER A 199 25.30 -6.08 -4.32
CA SER A 199 25.36 -5.18 -3.18
C SER A 199 25.48 -5.89 -1.82
N VAL A 200 25.26 -7.20 -1.75
CA VAL A 200 25.25 -7.97 -0.48
C VAL A 200 26.58 -7.88 0.28
N PRO A 201 27.78 -8.00 -0.35
CA PRO A 201 29.04 -7.86 0.37
C PRO A 201 29.22 -6.50 1.07
N ARG A 202 28.87 -5.40 0.38
CA ARG A 202 28.91 -4.04 0.95
C ARG A 202 27.88 -3.89 2.08
N GLN A 203 26.67 -4.41 1.88
CA GLN A 203 25.62 -4.40 2.91
C GLN A 203 26.03 -5.21 4.14
N ARG A 204 26.72 -6.35 3.99
CA ARG A 204 27.29 -7.13 5.09
C ARG A 204 28.29 -6.32 5.91
N GLN A 205 29.25 -5.66 5.26
CA GLN A 205 30.20 -4.79 5.96
C GLN A 205 29.50 -3.66 6.72
N GLN A 206 28.50 -3.04 6.10
CA GLN A 206 27.68 -2.01 6.73
C GLN A 206 26.92 -2.56 7.95
N ALA A 207 26.31 -3.76 7.84
CA ALA A 207 25.61 -4.41 8.94
C ALA A 207 26.55 -4.69 10.13
N LEU A 208 27.75 -5.21 9.89
CA LEU A 208 28.75 -5.45 10.94
C LEU A 208 29.21 -4.15 11.61
N ALA A 209 29.39 -3.08 10.83
CA ALA A 209 29.72 -1.76 11.37
C ALA A 209 28.58 -1.21 12.25
N ILE A 210 27.32 -1.32 11.81
CA ILE A 210 26.15 -0.94 12.61
C ILE A 210 26.10 -1.74 13.91
N PHE A 211 26.34 -3.05 13.85
CA PHE A 211 26.34 -3.90 15.02
C PHE A 211 27.44 -3.53 16.04
N LYS A 212 28.66 -3.22 15.57
CA LYS A 212 29.73 -2.70 16.45
C LYS A 212 29.28 -1.42 17.17
N GLN A 213 28.65 -0.50 16.46
CA GLN A 213 28.14 0.72 17.09
C GLN A 213 26.98 0.45 18.07
N HIS A 214 26.13 -0.55 17.78
CA HIS A 214 25.08 -1.02 18.68
C HIS A 214 25.66 -1.52 20.00
N GLN A 215 26.70 -2.38 19.94
CA GLN A 215 27.36 -2.90 21.14
C GLN A 215 27.93 -1.76 22.01
N VAL A 216 28.59 -0.78 21.40
CA VAL A 216 29.11 0.40 22.11
C VAL A 216 27.98 1.20 22.77
N ALA A 217 26.87 1.45 22.05
CA ALA A 217 25.74 2.20 22.60
C ALA A 217 25.00 1.46 23.73
N PHE A 218 24.90 0.13 23.61
CA PHE A 218 24.23 -0.73 24.57
C PHE A 218 25.04 -0.96 25.85
N GLY A 219 26.36 -1.07 25.73
CA GLY A 219 27.30 -1.24 26.84
C GLY A 219 27.68 0.05 27.58
N ALA A 220 27.35 1.23 27.03
CA ALA A 220 27.66 2.51 27.67
C ALA A 220 26.97 2.69 29.03
N THR A 221 27.61 3.47 29.92
CA THR A 221 27.05 3.89 31.21
C THR A 221 27.00 5.42 31.26
N PRO A 222 25.80 6.06 31.31
CA PRO A 222 24.47 5.45 31.24
C PRO A 222 24.15 4.87 29.85
N LYS A 223 23.32 3.82 29.83
CA LYS A 223 22.92 3.13 28.59
C LYS A 223 22.24 4.06 27.60
N LYS A 224 22.70 4.05 26.34
CA LYS A 224 22.15 4.88 25.25
C LYS A 224 21.05 4.14 24.49
N TYR A 225 19.96 3.78 25.19
CA TYR A 225 18.89 2.92 24.68
C TYR A 225 18.34 3.32 23.30
N VAL A 226 18.09 4.62 23.07
CA VAL A 226 17.54 5.08 21.78
C VAL A 226 18.51 4.84 20.63
N ARG A 227 19.80 5.14 20.84
CA ARG A 227 20.83 4.92 19.82
C ARG A 227 20.99 3.41 19.55
N ALA A 228 21.10 2.60 20.60
CA ALA A 228 21.22 1.16 20.48
C ALA A 228 20.00 0.54 19.77
N GLY A 229 18.79 0.95 20.14
CA GLY A 229 17.54 0.49 19.52
C GLY A 229 17.44 0.82 18.03
N ARG A 230 17.74 2.07 17.65
CA ARG A 230 17.78 2.49 16.23
C ARG A 230 18.81 1.70 15.41
N GLN A 231 19.98 1.45 15.98
CA GLN A 231 21.01 0.65 15.30
C GLN A 231 20.57 -0.79 15.13
N ALA A 232 19.87 -1.37 16.10
CA ALA A 232 19.29 -2.71 15.97
C ALA A 232 18.20 -2.76 14.88
N GLU A 233 17.31 -1.77 14.79
CA GLU A 233 16.31 -1.68 13.71
C GLU A 233 16.97 -1.53 12.33
N ALA A 234 18.01 -0.70 12.23
CA ALA A 234 18.75 -0.50 11.00
C ALA A 234 19.48 -1.78 10.55
N LEU A 235 20.12 -2.49 11.50
CA LEU A 235 20.73 -3.79 11.28
C LEU A 235 19.68 -4.78 10.76
N HIS A 236 18.57 -4.94 11.48
CA HIS A 236 17.51 -5.87 11.13
C HIS A 236 16.94 -5.60 9.72
N SER A 237 16.66 -4.33 9.41
CA SER A 237 16.15 -3.93 8.09
C SER A 237 17.13 -4.28 6.96
N LEU A 238 18.43 -4.14 7.22
CA LEU A 238 19.47 -4.49 6.25
C LEU A 238 19.60 -6.01 6.07
N VAL A 239 19.48 -6.79 7.14
CA VAL A 239 19.43 -8.26 7.08
C VAL A 239 18.24 -8.75 6.28
N VAL A 240 17.03 -8.24 6.56
CA VAL A 240 15.81 -8.58 5.80
C VAL A 240 15.96 -8.25 4.32
N LYS A 241 16.61 -7.13 3.99
CA LYS A 241 16.89 -6.77 2.60
C LYS A 241 17.86 -7.75 1.93
N MET A 242 18.98 -8.08 2.58
CA MET A 242 19.95 -9.06 2.07
C MET A 242 19.29 -10.43 1.87
N ASP A 243 18.47 -10.87 2.82
CA ASP A 243 17.70 -12.11 2.70
C ASP A 243 16.79 -12.12 1.48
N SER A 244 16.06 -11.02 1.27
CA SER A 244 15.18 -10.91 0.12
C SER A 244 15.96 -10.98 -1.19
N GLN A 245 17.17 -10.39 -1.25
CA GLN A 245 18.03 -10.46 -2.42
C GLN A 245 18.59 -11.87 -2.64
N ILE A 246 19.04 -12.54 -1.56
CA ILE A 246 19.55 -13.91 -1.60
C ILE A 246 18.43 -14.87 -2.03
N LYS A 247 17.26 -14.84 -1.38
CA LYS A 247 16.11 -15.68 -1.74
C LYS A 247 15.65 -15.45 -3.17
N SER A 248 15.64 -14.19 -3.62
CA SER A 248 15.30 -13.87 -5.01
C SER A 248 16.32 -14.48 -5.99
N ALA A 249 17.61 -14.44 -5.67
CA ALA A 249 18.65 -15.05 -6.49
C ALA A 249 18.57 -16.59 -6.48
N GLU A 250 18.33 -17.20 -5.32
CA GLU A 250 18.10 -18.64 -5.19
C GLU A 250 16.87 -19.10 -5.97
N GLN A 251 15.76 -18.37 -5.87
CA GLN A 251 14.55 -18.66 -6.61
C GLN A 251 14.82 -18.59 -8.12
N SER A 252 15.52 -17.56 -8.60
CA SER A 252 15.84 -17.48 -10.01
C SER A 252 16.80 -18.57 -10.46
N LEU A 253 17.77 -18.99 -9.64
CA LEU A 253 18.60 -20.15 -9.95
C LEU A 253 17.76 -21.43 -10.06
N ALA A 254 16.86 -21.68 -9.11
CA ALA A 254 15.98 -22.85 -9.15
C ALA A 254 15.05 -22.83 -10.36
N ASP A 255 14.58 -21.63 -10.73
CA ASP A 255 13.68 -21.42 -11.86
C ASP A 255 14.39 -21.46 -13.23
N LEU A 256 15.72 -21.49 -13.31
CA LEU A 256 16.42 -21.52 -14.59
C LEU A 256 16.17 -22.80 -15.38
N ASP A 257 15.97 -23.92 -14.70
CA ASP A 257 15.76 -25.21 -15.36
C ASP A 257 14.30 -25.43 -15.79
N HIS A 258 13.42 -24.47 -15.50
CA HIS A 258 12.00 -24.58 -15.68
C HIS A 258 11.48 -23.66 -16.79
N ASP A 259 10.76 -24.25 -17.74
CA ASP A 259 9.92 -23.50 -18.67
C ASP A 259 8.65 -23.06 -17.94
N VAL A 260 8.27 -21.79 -18.08
CA VAL A 260 7.04 -21.28 -17.46
C VAL A 260 6.28 -20.40 -18.44
N ASP A 261 5.08 -20.83 -18.79
CA ASP A 261 4.11 -20.00 -19.53
C ASP A 261 2.93 -19.64 -18.63
N LYS A 262 2.50 -18.38 -18.69
CA LYS A 262 1.34 -17.85 -17.97
C LYS A 262 0.29 -17.40 -18.97
N ILE A 263 -0.71 -18.26 -19.17
CA ILE A 263 -1.83 -18.04 -20.10
C ILE A 263 -2.98 -17.38 -19.37
N LEU A 264 -3.50 -16.27 -19.89
CA LEU A 264 -4.71 -15.63 -19.37
C LEU A 264 -5.92 -16.46 -19.78
N VAL A 265 -6.63 -17.05 -18.83
CA VAL A 265 -7.79 -17.92 -19.14
C VAL A 265 -9.11 -17.29 -18.78
N ASP A 266 -9.13 -16.32 -17.87
CA ASP A 266 -10.35 -15.65 -17.47
C ASP A 266 -10.07 -14.25 -16.87
N MET A 267 -11.06 -13.39 -16.92
CA MET A 267 -11.03 -12.02 -16.42
C MET A 267 -12.38 -11.65 -15.82
N GLN A 268 -12.38 -11.03 -14.64
CA GLN A 268 -13.62 -10.56 -14.02
C GLN A 268 -13.49 -9.16 -13.43
N ARG A 269 -14.60 -8.41 -13.50
CA ARG A 269 -14.79 -7.13 -12.82
C ARG A 269 -15.81 -7.32 -11.70
N ALA A 270 -15.36 -7.32 -10.45
CA ALA A 270 -16.25 -7.30 -9.31
C ALA A 270 -16.49 -5.84 -8.89
N ALA A 271 -17.75 -5.40 -8.92
CA ALA A 271 -18.13 -4.12 -8.33
C ALA A 271 -18.03 -4.25 -6.80
N THR A 272 -17.02 -3.63 -6.19
CA THR A 272 -16.87 -3.65 -4.74
C THR A 272 -17.14 -2.24 -4.20
N LYS A 273 -18.06 -2.14 -3.25
CA LYS A 273 -18.28 -0.88 -2.52
C LYS A 273 -17.00 -0.58 -1.73
N CYS A 274 -16.37 0.55 -2.02
CA CYS A 274 -15.23 1.07 -1.27
C CYS A 274 -15.60 2.42 -0.66
N ALA A 275 -14.85 2.89 0.33
CA ALA A 275 -15.18 4.09 1.12
C ALA A 275 -15.33 5.39 0.27
N ALA A 276 -14.84 5.40 -0.97
CA ALA A 276 -14.93 6.51 -1.91
C ALA A 276 -15.97 6.32 -3.05
N GLY A 277 -16.79 5.25 -3.01
CA GLY A 277 -17.78 4.95 -4.05
C GLY A 277 -17.69 3.50 -4.57
N VAL A 278 -17.94 3.28 -5.86
CA VAL A 278 -17.79 1.96 -6.51
C VAL A 278 -16.36 1.82 -7.02
N CYS A 279 -15.54 1.01 -6.35
CA CYS A 279 -14.24 0.60 -6.89
C CYS A 279 -14.46 -0.63 -7.79
N SER A 280 -13.88 -0.61 -8.99
CA SER A 280 -13.81 -1.83 -9.80
C SER A 280 -12.63 -2.68 -9.31
N ASN A 281 -12.94 -3.83 -8.70
CA ASN A 281 -11.94 -4.84 -8.38
C ASN A 281 -11.79 -5.74 -9.59
N THR A 282 -10.70 -5.53 -10.31
CA THR A 282 -10.32 -6.30 -11.49
C THR A 282 -9.48 -7.50 -11.09
N HIS A 283 -9.84 -8.68 -11.58
CA HIS A 283 -9.08 -9.91 -11.33
C HIS A 283 -8.83 -10.66 -12.63
N HIS A 284 -7.70 -11.35 -12.67
CA HIS A 284 -7.36 -12.29 -13.74
C HIS A 284 -7.27 -13.71 -13.16
N ARG A 285 -7.53 -14.70 -14.02
CA ARG A 285 -7.23 -16.10 -13.77
C ARG A 285 -6.28 -16.60 -14.83
N TYR A 286 -5.29 -17.37 -14.42
CA TYR A 286 -4.23 -17.86 -15.29
C TYR A 286 -4.10 -19.37 -15.26
N LYS A 287 -3.80 -19.97 -16.42
CA LYS A 287 -3.25 -21.32 -16.55
C LYS A 287 -1.73 -21.19 -16.64
N ILE A 288 -1.04 -21.76 -15.66
CA ILE A 288 0.41 -21.76 -15.54
C ILE A 288 0.90 -23.13 -16.02
N VAL A 289 1.63 -23.15 -17.13
CA VAL A 289 2.28 -24.34 -17.66
C VAL A 289 3.73 -24.30 -17.22
N ARG A 290 4.14 -25.25 -16.38
CA ARG A 290 5.52 -25.39 -15.88
C ARG A 290 6.03 -26.78 -16.22
N ASP A 291 7.05 -26.86 -17.08
CA ASP A 291 7.61 -28.13 -17.60
C ASP A 291 6.53 -29.09 -18.13
N GLY A 292 5.59 -28.55 -18.90
CA GLY A 292 4.43 -29.30 -19.41
C GLY A 292 3.35 -29.61 -18.37
N LYS A 293 3.59 -29.41 -17.08
CA LYS A 293 2.58 -29.56 -16.04
C LYS A 293 1.69 -28.32 -15.98
N VAL A 294 0.39 -28.54 -15.95
CA VAL A 294 -0.61 -27.48 -15.95
C VAL A 294 -1.15 -27.26 -14.55
N THR A 295 -1.15 -26.02 -14.11
CA THR A 295 -1.86 -25.58 -12.90
C THR A 295 -2.74 -24.37 -13.20
N THR A 296 -3.89 -24.28 -12.57
CA THR A 296 -4.78 -23.11 -12.72
C THR A 296 -4.73 -22.29 -11.44
N SER A 297 -4.37 -21.01 -11.57
CA SER A 297 -4.38 -20.08 -10.45
C SER A 297 -5.81 -19.74 -9.99
N GLY A 298 -5.93 -19.22 -8.77
CA GLY A 298 -7.14 -18.55 -8.31
C GLY A 298 -7.32 -17.18 -8.99
N TRP A 299 -8.35 -16.45 -8.57
CA TRP A 299 -8.56 -15.07 -9.00
C TRP A 299 -7.53 -14.15 -8.37
N LEU A 300 -6.60 -13.63 -9.19
CA LEU A 300 -5.55 -12.74 -8.73
C LEU A 300 -5.95 -11.28 -9.01
N PRO A 301 -5.96 -10.41 -7.98
CA PRO A 301 -6.28 -9.01 -8.17
C PRO A 301 -5.20 -8.33 -9.02
N VAL A 302 -5.63 -7.54 -9.99
CA VAL A 302 -4.75 -6.76 -10.87
C VAL A 302 -5.17 -5.29 -10.86
N LYS A 303 -4.27 -4.39 -11.27
CA LYS A 303 -4.62 -2.97 -11.46
C LYS A 303 -5.55 -2.82 -12.66
N LEU A 304 -6.53 -1.91 -12.59
CA LEU A 304 -7.48 -1.64 -13.67
C LEU A 304 -6.80 -1.32 -15.02
N ALA A 305 -5.69 -0.58 -15.00
CA ALA A 305 -4.92 -0.31 -16.22
C ALA A 305 -4.39 -1.60 -16.87
N TYR A 306 -3.80 -2.50 -16.07
CA TYR A 306 -3.30 -3.79 -16.56
C TYR A 306 -4.42 -4.70 -17.05
N TYR A 307 -5.58 -4.68 -16.39
CA TYR A 307 -6.78 -5.37 -16.85
C TYR A 307 -7.18 -4.92 -18.24
N ARG A 308 -7.39 -3.62 -18.42
CA ARG A 308 -7.81 -3.03 -19.70
C ARG A 308 -6.83 -3.32 -20.83
N THR A 309 -5.53 -3.29 -20.55
CA THR A 309 -4.50 -3.61 -21.55
C THR A 309 -4.65 -5.01 -22.13
N HIS A 310 -5.11 -5.99 -21.33
CA HIS A 310 -5.17 -7.40 -21.71
C HIS A 310 -6.59 -7.94 -21.95
N GLU A 311 -7.60 -7.07 -22.05
CA GLU A 311 -9.00 -7.49 -22.30
C GLU A 311 -9.14 -8.30 -23.60
N LYS A 312 -8.31 -8.01 -24.61
CA LYS A 312 -8.30 -8.72 -25.90
C LYS A 312 -7.36 -9.93 -25.93
N ASP A 313 -6.61 -10.17 -24.85
CA ASP A 313 -5.55 -11.19 -24.80
C ASP A 313 -6.01 -12.47 -24.09
N LEU A 314 -7.33 -12.67 -23.99
CA LEU A 314 -7.91 -13.88 -23.40
C LEU A 314 -7.51 -15.12 -24.23
N GLY A 315 -7.01 -16.14 -23.56
CA GLY A 315 -6.44 -17.34 -24.18
C GLY A 315 -4.97 -17.20 -24.60
N LEU A 316 -4.37 -16.00 -24.52
CA LEU A 316 -2.97 -15.78 -24.89
C LEU A 316 -2.02 -15.97 -23.70
N VAL A 317 -0.77 -16.27 -24.00
CA VAL A 317 0.33 -16.23 -23.04
C VAL A 317 0.70 -14.78 -22.79
N LEU A 318 0.55 -14.31 -21.55
CA LEU A 318 0.98 -12.97 -21.15
C LEU A 318 2.42 -12.91 -20.69
N SER A 319 2.96 -14.05 -20.26
CA SER A 319 4.36 -14.15 -19.93
C SER A 319 4.87 -15.55 -20.21
N SER A 320 6.01 -15.65 -20.88
CA SER A 320 6.67 -16.93 -21.11
C SER A 320 8.16 -16.78 -20.89
N LYS A 321 8.68 -17.71 -20.08
CA LYS A 321 10.06 -17.78 -19.64
C LYS A 321 10.60 -19.15 -20.01
N PRO A 322 11.31 -19.26 -21.13
CA PRO A 322 11.98 -20.49 -21.51
C PRO A 322 13.13 -20.84 -20.56
N ARG A 323 13.54 -22.11 -20.58
CA ARG A 323 14.68 -22.64 -19.83
C ARG A 323 15.95 -21.84 -20.12
N GLY A 324 16.75 -21.65 -19.08
CA GLY A 324 17.99 -20.88 -19.10
C GLY A 324 17.78 -19.37 -19.10
N ILE A 325 16.55 -18.88 -18.96
CA ILE A 325 16.25 -17.45 -18.93
C ILE A 325 15.70 -17.07 -17.56
N VAL A 326 16.17 -15.94 -17.01
CA VAL A 326 15.65 -15.38 -15.76
C VAL A 326 14.34 -14.63 -16.02
N ASP A 327 13.50 -14.48 -14.99
CA ASP A 327 12.21 -13.80 -15.10
C ASP A 327 12.27 -12.40 -15.74
N GLU A 328 13.31 -11.59 -15.50
CA GLU A 328 13.43 -10.25 -16.12
C GLU A 328 13.69 -10.29 -17.62
N GLN A 329 14.10 -11.44 -18.13
CA GLN A 329 14.30 -11.70 -19.55
C GLN A 329 13.14 -12.51 -20.14
N ALA A 330 12.12 -12.85 -19.34
CA ALA A 330 10.91 -13.46 -19.85
C ALA A 330 10.23 -12.53 -20.85
N ASN A 331 9.62 -13.11 -21.88
CA ASN A 331 8.76 -12.35 -22.77
C ASN A 331 7.48 -11.99 -22.00
N HIS A 332 7.10 -10.71 -21.98
CA HIS A 332 5.88 -10.22 -21.33
C HIS A 332 4.87 -9.65 -22.34
N TYR A 333 5.06 -9.90 -23.63
CA TYR A 333 4.10 -9.56 -24.67
C TYR A 333 3.07 -10.68 -24.82
N ALA A 334 1.81 -10.32 -25.08
CA ALA A 334 0.77 -11.28 -25.37
C ALA A 334 1.05 -11.98 -26.71
N HIS A 335 1.02 -13.32 -26.73
CA HIS A 335 1.32 -14.14 -27.90
C HIS A 335 0.62 -15.51 -27.80
N PRO A 336 0.40 -16.21 -28.93
CA PRO A 336 -0.12 -17.57 -28.90
C PRO A 336 0.77 -18.51 -28.06
N PRO A 337 0.18 -19.47 -27.31
CA PRO A 337 0.94 -20.50 -26.62
C PRO A 337 1.93 -21.23 -27.55
N GLY A 338 3.15 -21.49 -27.07
CA GLY A 338 4.19 -22.15 -27.84
C GLY A 338 5.07 -21.23 -28.70
N TYR A 339 4.65 -20.00 -28.97
CA TYR A 339 5.35 -19.13 -29.93
C TYR A 339 6.78 -18.76 -29.49
N ASN A 340 7.06 -18.60 -28.19
CA ASN A 340 8.41 -18.30 -27.69
C ASN A 340 9.45 -19.41 -27.85
N TYR A 341 9.01 -20.61 -28.19
CA TYR A 341 9.87 -21.77 -28.31
C TYR A 341 10.27 -22.03 -29.77
N VAL A 342 9.61 -21.39 -30.74
CA VAL A 342 9.89 -21.55 -32.16
C VAL A 342 11.32 -21.10 -32.47
N GLY A 343 12.10 -21.98 -33.10
CA GLY A 343 13.49 -21.70 -33.51
C GLY A 343 14.54 -21.81 -32.40
N ARG A 344 14.17 -22.22 -31.19
CA ARG A 344 15.13 -22.47 -30.10
C ARG A 344 15.69 -23.89 -30.13
N GLN A 345 16.99 -24.02 -29.87
CA GLN A 345 17.64 -25.32 -29.72
C GLN A 345 16.97 -26.05 -28.54
N GLY A 346 16.32 -27.19 -28.83
CA GLY A 346 15.65 -28.03 -27.83
C GLY A 346 14.12 -28.06 -27.86
N TYR A 347 13.43 -27.19 -28.61
CA TYR A 347 11.96 -27.12 -28.61
C TYR A 347 11.30 -27.39 -29.98
N GLY A 348 12.02 -28.09 -30.85
CA GLY A 348 11.59 -28.39 -32.21
C GLY A 348 12.05 -27.32 -33.19
N TYR A 349 12.89 -27.73 -34.13
CA TYR A 349 13.14 -26.99 -35.36
C TYR A 349 12.17 -27.47 -36.42
N TRP A 350 11.60 -26.54 -37.18
CA TRP A 350 10.99 -26.89 -38.45
C TRP A 350 12.11 -27.45 -39.35
N LYS A 351 12.11 -28.77 -39.58
CA LYS A 351 13.06 -29.37 -40.51
C LYS A 351 12.78 -28.80 -41.89
N HIS A 352 13.74 -28.07 -42.45
CA HIS A 352 13.65 -27.62 -43.82
C HIS A 352 13.91 -28.80 -44.76
N PRO A 353 13.14 -28.97 -45.85
CA PRO A 353 13.47 -29.91 -46.90
C PRO A 353 14.86 -29.55 -47.45
N GLY A 354 15.86 -30.43 -47.26
CA GLY A 354 17.23 -30.24 -47.76
C GLY A 354 18.35 -30.20 -46.71
N ASP A 355 18.05 -30.36 -45.40
CA ASP A 355 19.09 -30.44 -44.37
C ASP A 355 19.91 -31.75 -44.51
N PRO A 356 21.25 -31.71 -44.70
CA PRO A 356 22.09 -32.88 -44.95
C PRO A 356 22.20 -33.86 -43.77
N SER A 357 21.70 -33.48 -42.59
CA SER A 357 21.53 -34.38 -41.44
C SER A 357 20.29 -35.29 -41.55
N THR A 358 19.53 -35.19 -42.64
CA THR A 358 18.36 -36.03 -42.91
C THR A 358 18.84 -37.38 -43.46
N PRO A 359 18.76 -38.50 -42.71
CA PRO A 359 18.88 -39.80 -43.34
C PRO A 359 17.81 -39.90 -44.42
N PRO A 360 18.14 -40.42 -45.63
CA PRO A 360 17.15 -40.55 -46.69
C PRO A 360 15.94 -41.28 -46.14
N PRO A 361 14.70 -40.91 -46.54
CA PRO A 361 13.52 -41.60 -46.09
C PRO A 361 13.68 -43.08 -46.42
N THR A 362 13.90 -43.90 -45.39
CA THR A 362 13.83 -45.35 -45.53
C THR A 362 12.37 -45.65 -45.83
N ALA A 363 12.10 -45.95 -47.10
CA ALA A 363 10.84 -46.51 -47.54
C ALA A 363 10.60 -47.82 -46.76
N GLY A 364 9.76 -47.78 -45.72
CA GLY A 364 9.36 -49.00 -45.01
C GLY A 364 9.10 -48.91 -43.50
N GLY A 365 9.29 -47.77 -42.83
CA GLY A 365 9.05 -47.67 -41.38
C GLY A 365 7.70 -47.06 -41.01
N ALA A 366 6.66 -47.88 -40.85
CA ALA A 366 5.38 -47.45 -40.29
C ALA A 366 5.57 -46.91 -38.85
N ALA A 367 5.09 -45.70 -38.58
CA ALA A 367 5.06 -45.13 -37.24
C ALA A 367 4.01 -45.88 -36.38
N PRO A 368 4.37 -46.38 -35.18
CA PRO A 368 3.38 -46.97 -34.28
C PRO A 368 2.57 -45.86 -33.59
N GLY A 369 1.25 -45.91 -33.70
CA GLY A 369 0.36 -45.33 -32.70
C GLY A 369 -0.45 -44.09 -33.08
N ALA A 370 -1.02 -44.02 -34.28
CA ALA A 370 -2.21 -43.19 -34.52
C ALA A 370 -3.45 -44.08 -34.36
N ALA A 371 -4.08 -44.03 -33.18
CA ALA A 371 -5.37 -44.66 -32.95
C ALA A 371 -6.45 -43.97 -33.80
N ALA A 372 -7.14 -44.75 -34.63
CA ALA A 372 -8.27 -44.28 -35.43
C ALA A 372 -9.46 -43.91 -34.53
N PRO A 373 -10.24 -42.87 -34.87
CA PRO A 373 -11.49 -42.57 -34.19
C PRO A 373 -12.54 -43.66 -34.47
N PRO A 374 -13.45 -43.96 -33.52
CA PRO A 374 -14.50 -44.96 -33.73
C PRO A 374 -15.53 -44.47 -34.74
N PRO A 375 -16.16 -45.37 -35.51
CA PRO A 375 -17.21 -45.02 -36.45
C PRO A 375 -18.56 -44.88 -35.75
N GLY A 376 -19.31 -43.84 -36.12
CA GLY A 376 -20.78 -43.74 -35.97
C GLY A 376 -21.30 -43.47 -34.56
#